data_AF-A0A942QSK8-F1
#
_entry.id   AF-A0A942QSK8-F1
#
_cell.length_a   1.000
_cell.length_b   1.000
_cell.length_c   1.000
_cell.angle_alpha   90.00
_cell.angle_beta   90.00
_cell.angle_gamma   90.00
#
_symmetry.space_group_name_H-M   'P 1'
#
loop_
_entity.id
_entity.type
_entity.pdbx_description
1 polymer ?
#
loop_
_entity_poly.entity_id
_entity_poly.type
_entity_poly.pdbx_seq_one_letter_code
_entity_poly.pdbx_strand_id
1 'polypeptide(L)'
;MVDIATRVWNHKWKIDPIVRSLIDTDFYKLLMCQSIFRNKPDTTVVFSLINRSTKVRLADLIDEGELREQLDHVRSLSLTRGESTWLRGNTFYGKRQMFRSDFMEWFEGLRLPAYHLEKRDGQFELTFEGSWPEVMLWEIPALAVLMELRSRAVLHDLGRFELQVLYARGMTRLWEKIERLRRIDGLKIADFGTRRRHGFLWQDWCVQAMQEGLGAKFIGTSN
;
A
#
# COMPACT_ATOMS: atom_id res chain seq x y z
N MET A 1 -18.04 10.71 -5.79
CA MET A 1 -16.61 11.00 -5.59
C MET A 1 -16.35 10.98 -4.09
N VAL A 2 -15.34 10.24 -3.62
CA VAL A 2 -15.06 10.12 -2.18
C VAL A 2 -14.54 11.47 -1.66
N ASP A 3 -15.20 12.03 -0.65
CA ASP A 3 -14.72 13.22 0.05
C ASP A 3 -13.56 12.84 0.97
N ILE A 4 -12.33 12.93 0.45
CA ILE A 4 -11.10 12.58 1.16
C ILE A 4 -10.95 13.42 2.43
N ALA A 5 -11.29 14.71 2.39
CA ALA A 5 -11.17 15.60 3.54
C ALA A 5 -12.16 15.21 4.65
N THR A 6 -13.42 14.94 4.31
CA THR A 6 -14.41 14.46 5.29
C THR A 6 -14.05 13.08 5.82
N ARG A 7 -13.51 12.18 4.99
CA ARG A 7 -12.97 10.89 5.47
C ARG A 7 -11.88 11.14 6.49
N VAL A 8 -10.84 11.91 6.14
CA VAL A 8 -9.69 12.24 7.02
C VAL A 8 -10.14 12.83 8.35
N TRP A 9 -11.12 13.73 8.31
CA TRP A 9 -11.72 14.32 9.49
C TRP A 9 -12.49 13.31 10.36
N ASN A 10 -13.24 12.39 9.74
CA ASN A 10 -14.13 11.45 10.42
C ASN A 10 -13.42 10.22 10.99
N HIS A 11 -12.17 9.92 10.61
CA HIS A 11 -11.42 8.75 11.09
C HIS A 11 -11.08 8.77 12.59
N LYS A 12 -11.59 9.75 13.35
CA LYS A 12 -11.48 9.83 14.82
C LYS A 12 -12.34 8.78 15.56
N TRP A 13 -13.19 8.01 14.86
CA TRP A 13 -14.11 7.04 15.47
C TRP A 13 -14.02 5.66 14.80
N LYS A 14 -13.49 4.65 15.52
CA LYS A 14 -13.15 3.26 15.09
C LYS A 14 -11.87 3.12 14.25
N ILE A 15 -11.38 1.87 14.13
CA ILE A 15 -10.29 1.53 13.22
C ILE A 15 -10.72 1.81 11.77
N ASP A 16 -10.09 2.80 11.12
CA ASP A 16 -10.13 2.94 9.66
C ASP A 16 -8.93 2.19 9.06
N PRO A 17 -9.14 1.00 8.44
CA PRO A 17 -8.05 0.14 8.04
C PRO A 17 -7.27 0.73 6.88
N ILE A 18 -5.96 0.91 7.03
CA ILE A 18 -5.09 1.52 6.01
C ILE A 18 -4.90 0.60 4.80
N VAL A 19 -4.69 -0.68 5.07
CA VAL A 19 -4.53 -1.73 4.05
C VAL A 19 -5.89 -2.37 3.83
N ARG A 20 -6.38 -2.29 2.57
CA ARG A 20 -7.76 -2.64 2.24
C ARG A 20 -7.96 -4.11 1.94
N SER A 21 -6.92 -4.79 1.43
CA SER A 21 -6.94 -6.23 1.18
C SER A 21 -5.54 -6.81 1.03
N LEU A 22 -5.44 -8.14 0.87
CA LEU A 22 -4.15 -8.82 0.70
C LEU A 22 -3.47 -8.49 -0.63
N ILE A 23 -4.23 -8.02 -1.62
CA ILE A 23 -3.72 -7.56 -2.92
C ILE A 23 -3.58 -6.04 -3.01
N ASP A 24 -3.80 -5.30 -1.91
CA ASP A 24 -3.37 -3.90 -1.78
C ASP A 24 -1.85 -3.83 -1.59
N THR A 25 -1.13 -4.23 -2.65
CA THR A 25 0.33 -4.39 -2.70
C THR A 25 0.83 -4.03 -4.11
N ASP A 26 2.10 -4.27 -4.42
CA ASP A 26 2.61 -4.11 -5.78
C ASP A 26 2.60 -5.47 -6.52
N PHE A 27 2.15 -5.52 -7.78
CA PHE A 27 1.97 -6.76 -8.57
C PHE A 27 3.24 -7.61 -8.66
N TYR A 28 4.42 -6.98 -8.72
CA TYR A 28 5.69 -7.72 -8.75
C TYR A 28 5.90 -8.57 -7.50
N LYS A 29 5.33 -8.19 -6.34
CA LYS A 29 5.38 -8.99 -5.11
C LYS A 29 4.69 -10.32 -5.28
N LEU A 30 3.55 -10.36 -5.97
CA LEU A 30 2.83 -11.61 -6.25
C LEU A 30 3.61 -12.51 -7.21
N LEU A 31 4.20 -11.92 -8.26
CA LEU A 31 5.05 -12.67 -9.20
C LEU A 31 6.29 -13.26 -8.53
N MET A 32 6.99 -12.44 -7.73
CA MET A 32 8.13 -12.87 -6.94
C MET A 32 7.73 -13.94 -5.92
N CYS A 33 6.60 -13.77 -5.24
CA CYS A 33 6.10 -14.71 -4.24
C CYS A 33 5.83 -16.07 -4.85
N GLN A 34 5.17 -16.12 -6.01
CA GLN A 34 4.99 -17.38 -6.73
C GLN A 34 6.32 -18.04 -7.11
N SER A 35 7.30 -17.25 -7.55
CA SER A 35 8.64 -17.79 -7.88
C SER A 35 9.34 -18.35 -6.65
N ILE A 36 9.29 -17.64 -5.52
CA ILE A 36 9.92 -18.06 -4.26
C ILE A 36 9.20 -19.29 -3.70
N PHE A 37 7.86 -19.28 -3.68
CA PHE A 37 7.04 -20.42 -3.28
C PHE A 37 7.41 -21.70 -4.05
N ARG A 38 7.67 -21.59 -5.35
CA ARG A 38 8.08 -22.74 -6.16
C ARG A 38 9.51 -23.20 -5.91
N ASN A 39 10.46 -22.27 -5.78
CA ASN A 39 11.89 -22.58 -5.87
C ASN A 39 12.61 -22.61 -4.52
N LYS A 40 12.07 -21.91 -3.51
CA LYS A 40 12.66 -21.71 -2.18
C LYS A 40 11.59 -21.66 -1.08
N PRO A 41 10.61 -22.59 -1.03
CA PRO A 41 9.51 -22.54 -0.06
C PRO A 41 9.98 -22.61 1.39
N ASP A 42 11.01 -23.42 1.68
CA ASP A 42 11.49 -23.69 3.04
C ASP A 42 12.57 -22.71 3.52
N THR A 43 12.87 -21.66 2.75
CA THR A 43 13.88 -20.67 3.14
C THR A 43 13.30 -19.73 4.18
N THR A 44 13.91 -19.66 5.35
CA THR A 44 13.58 -18.67 6.38
C THR A 44 14.33 -17.37 6.14
N VAL A 45 13.64 -16.23 6.28
CA VAL A 45 14.20 -14.89 6.11
C VAL A 45 13.72 -13.96 7.21
N VAL A 46 14.47 -12.88 7.43
CA VAL A 46 14.06 -11.76 8.27
C VAL A 46 13.99 -10.49 7.42
N PHE A 47 12.87 -9.79 7.47
CA PHE A 47 12.70 -8.46 6.90
C PHE A 47 12.68 -7.44 8.03
N SER A 48 13.43 -6.35 7.88
CA SER A 48 13.47 -5.27 8.87
C SER A 48 13.15 -3.92 8.23
N LEU A 49 12.27 -3.16 8.88
CA LEU A 49 12.02 -1.77 8.54
C LEU A 49 13.25 -0.93 8.94
N ILE A 50 13.69 -0.07 8.02
CA ILE A 50 14.74 0.90 8.31
C ILE A 50 14.25 2.30 7.93
N ASN A 51 14.12 3.18 8.93
CA ASN A 51 13.98 4.60 8.67
C ASN A 51 15.36 5.22 8.38
N ARG A 52 15.59 5.57 7.11
CA ARG A 52 16.85 6.18 6.66
C ARG A 52 16.95 7.68 6.97
N SER A 53 15.88 8.31 7.46
CA SER A 53 15.85 9.74 7.81
C SER A 53 15.87 9.92 9.32
N THR A 54 17.05 10.10 9.89
CA THR A 54 17.26 10.24 11.35
C THR A 54 16.57 11.48 11.94
N LYS A 55 16.29 12.50 11.13
CA LYS A 55 15.58 13.72 11.57
C LYS A 55 14.09 13.47 11.84
N VAL A 56 13.50 12.43 11.25
CA VAL A 56 12.10 12.09 11.44
C VAL A 56 12.03 10.99 12.47
N ARG A 57 11.64 11.33 13.70
CA ARG A 57 11.49 10.37 14.80
C ARG A 57 10.10 9.75 14.75
N LEU A 58 9.96 8.65 13.99
CA LEU A 58 8.65 8.06 13.69
C LEU A 58 7.89 7.64 14.95
N ALA A 59 8.59 7.13 15.96
CA ALA A 59 7.95 6.66 17.18
C ALA A 59 7.55 7.81 18.13
N ASP A 60 7.91 9.05 17.81
CA ASP A 60 7.44 10.25 18.50
C ASP A 60 6.25 10.90 17.77
N LEU A 61 5.97 10.48 16.52
CA LEU A 61 4.88 10.99 15.70
C LEU A 61 3.69 10.03 15.63
N ILE A 62 3.95 8.73 15.58
CA ILE A 62 2.93 7.68 15.41
C ILE A 62 2.74 6.97 16.73
N ASP A 63 1.49 6.83 17.16
CA ASP A 63 1.13 6.03 18.32
C ASP A 63 1.44 4.54 18.07
N GLU A 64 2.14 3.90 19.02
CA GLU A 64 2.52 2.49 18.88
C GLU A 64 1.28 1.57 18.90
N GLY A 65 0.26 1.91 19.68
CA GLY A 65 -1.00 1.16 19.73
C GLY A 65 -1.71 1.17 18.38
N GLU A 66 -1.86 2.36 17.77
CA GLU A 66 -2.46 2.50 16.43
C GLU A 66 -1.65 1.73 15.37
N LEU A 67 -0.31 1.75 15.45
CA LEU A 67 0.54 0.96 14.56
C LEU A 67 0.26 -0.55 14.73
N ARG A 68 0.20 -1.05 15.97
CA ARG A 68 -0.09 -2.47 16.24
C ARG A 68 -1.47 -2.87 15.75
N GLU A 69 -2.50 -2.05 16.00
CA GLU A 69 -3.87 -2.31 15.52
C GLU A 69 -3.91 -2.47 13.99
N GLN A 70 -3.21 -1.61 13.25
CA GLN A 70 -3.16 -1.68 11.79
C GLN A 70 -2.37 -2.89 11.28
N LEU A 71 -1.25 -3.24 11.92
CA LEU A 71 -0.47 -4.44 11.58
C LEU A 71 -1.25 -5.72 11.91
N ASP A 72 -1.98 -5.76 13.02
CA ASP A 72 -2.83 -6.89 13.38
C ASP A 72 -4.03 -7.04 12.44
N HIS A 73 -4.62 -5.92 12.02
CA HIS A 73 -5.62 -5.92 10.94
C HIS A 73 -5.05 -6.54 9.66
N VAL A 74 -3.84 -6.14 9.24
CA VAL A 74 -3.17 -6.72 8.06
C VAL A 74 -3.02 -8.25 8.16
N ARG A 75 -2.71 -8.78 9.35
CA ARG A 75 -2.64 -10.23 9.58
C ARG A 75 -3.98 -10.94 9.54
N SER A 76 -5.07 -10.23 9.84
CA SER A 76 -6.43 -10.76 9.77
C SER A 76 -6.93 -10.93 8.33
N LEU A 77 -6.31 -10.22 7.37
CA LEU A 77 -6.68 -10.27 5.97
C LEU A 77 -6.44 -11.64 5.35
N SER A 78 -7.32 -11.99 4.43
CA SER A 78 -7.24 -13.17 3.59
C SER A 78 -7.66 -12.82 2.19
N LEU A 79 -7.17 -13.57 1.20
CA LEU A 79 -7.65 -13.40 -0.16
C LEU A 79 -9.16 -13.66 -0.21
N THR A 80 -9.93 -12.69 -0.67
CA THR A 80 -11.38 -12.86 -0.81
C THR A 80 -11.69 -13.73 -2.03
N ARG A 81 -12.90 -14.29 -2.08
CA ARG A 81 -13.37 -15.07 -3.24
C ARG A 81 -13.32 -14.25 -4.54
N GLY A 82 -13.65 -12.96 -4.47
CA GLY A 82 -13.61 -12.06 -5.62
C GLY A 82 -12.20 -11.85 -6.15
N GLU A 83 -11.25 -11.58 -5.25
CA GLU A 83 -9.84 -11.38 -5.58
C GLU A 83 -9.19 -12.65 -6.11
N SER A 84 -9.47 -13.81 -5.51
CA SER A 84 -9.03 -15.11 -6.01
C SER A 84 -9.53 -15.36 -7.44
N THR A 85 -10.83 -15.14 -7.68
CA THR A 85 -11.44 -15.31 -9.01
C THR A 85 -10.78 -14.39 -10.03
N TRP A 86 -10.53 -13.14 -9.65
CA TRP A 86 -9.87 -12.15 -10.50
C TRP A 86 -8.43 -12.57 -10.84
N LEU A 87 -7.62 -12.96 -9.86
CA LEU A 87 -6.23 -13.39 -10.09
C LEU A 87 -6.14 -14.64 -11.00
N ARG A 88 -7.06 -15.60 -10.85
CA ARG A 88 -7.12 -16.83 -11.68
C ARG A 88 -7.60 -16.55 -13.10
N GLY A 89 -8.59 -15.68 -13.26
CA GLY A 89 -9.29 -15.46 -14.52
C GLY A 89 -8.71 -14.36 -15.41
N ASN A 90 -8.02 -13.37 -14.82
CA ASN A 90 -7.56 -12.19 -15.56
C ASN A 90 -6.33 -12.48 -16.45
N THR A 91 -6.13 -11.62 -17.45
CA THR A 91 -4.98 -11.65 -18.35
C THR A 91 -3.98 -10.60 -17.91
N PHE A 92 -2.76 -11.03 -17.59
CA PHE A 92 -1.67 -10.13 -17.21
C PHE A 92 -0.57 -10.21 -18.26
N TYR A 93 -0.10 -9.07 -18.77
CA TYR A 93 0.98 -9.02 -19.78
C TYR A 93 0.72 -9.95 -20.98
N GLY A 94 -0.53 -10.05 -21.44
CA GLY A 94 -0.94 -10.92 -22.54
C GLY A 94 -1.04 -12.41 -22.19
N LYS A 95 -0.76 -12.81 -20.94
CA LYS A 95 -0.83 -14.19 -20.48
C LYS A 95 -2.07 -14.41 -19.61
N ARG A 96 -2.93 -15.35 -20.03
CA ARG A 96 -4.04 -15.87 -19.22
C ARG A 96 -3.49 -16.81 -18.15
N GLN A 97 -4.14 -16.88 -16.99
CA GLN A 97 -3.73 -17.77 -15.89
C GLN A 97 -2.24 -17.56 -15.52
N MET A 98 -1.89 -16.31 -15.22
CA MET A 98 -0.51 -15.95 -14.83
C MET A 98 -0.05 -16.70 -13.58
N PHE A 99 -0.98 -16.95 -12.66
CA PHE A 99 -0.74 -17.64 -11.40
C PHE A 99 -1.10 -19.13 -11.48
N ARG A 100 -0.22 -19.99 -10.96
CA ARG A 100 -0.39 -21.44 -10.90
C ARG A 100 -1.46 -21.81 -9.87
N SER A 101 -2.13 -22.93 -10.08
CA SER A 101 -3.20 -23.41 -9.20
C SER A 101 -2.72 -23.66 -7.77
N ASP A 102 -1.57 -24.31 -7.61
CA ASP A 102 -0.96 -24.62 -6.31
C ASP A 102 -0.56 -23.36 -5.53
N PHE A 103 0.01 -22.36 -6.21
CA PHE A 103 0.29 -21.06 -5.60
C PHE A 103 -1.00 -20.37 -5.13
N MET A 104 -2.06 -20.40 -5.95
CA MET A 104 -3.32 -19.76 -5.57
C MET A 104 -4.03 -20.47 -4.41
N GLU A 105 -3.97 -21.81 -4.34
CA GLU A 105 -4.48 -22.59 -3.20
C GLU A 105 -3.73 -22.22 -1.91
N TRP A 106 -2.40 -22.12 -1.97
CA TRP A 106 -1.60 -21.62 -0.84
C TRP A 106 -1.96 -20.17 -0.47
N PHE A 107 -2.07 -19.28 -1.45
CA PHE A 107 -2.32 -17.85 -1.23
C PHE A 107 -3.72 -17.57 -0.65
N GLU A 108 -4.71 -18.40 -0.99
CA GLU A 108 -6.06 -18.36 -0.38
C GLU A 108 -6.04 -18.72 1.11
N GLY A 109 -5.17 -19.65 1.51
CA GLY A 109 -4.99 -20.06 2.91
C GLY A 109 -4.07 -19.15 3.72
N LEU A 110 -3.32 -18.25 3.07
CA LEU A 110 -2.30 -17.44 3.72
C LEU A 110 -2.88 -16.55 4.82
N ARG A 111 -2.16 -16.49 5.94
CA ARG A 111 -2.22 -15.40 6.93
C ARG A 111 -0.80 -14.91 7.17
N LEU A 112 -0.63 -13.59 7.23
CA LEU A 112 0.70 -13.03 7.42
C LEU A 112 1.26 -13.39 8.81
N PRO A 113 2.55 -13.74 8.91
CA PRO A 113 3.17 -14.19 10.14
C PRO A 113 3.20 -13.07 11.18
N ALA A 114 3.51 -13.43 12.43
CA ALA A 114 3.71 -12.44 13.48
C ALA A 114 4.85 -11.47 13.13
N TYR A 115 4.78 -10.27 13.73
CA TYR A 115 5.82 -9.27 13.65
C TYR A 115 6.38 -9.01 15.05
N HIS A 116 7.60 -8.50 15.10
CA HIS A 116 8.20 -7.97 16.31
C HIS A 116 8.40 -6.47 16.15
N LEU A 117 7.92 -5.71 17.13
CA LEU A 117 7.92 -4.25 17.12
C LEU A 117 8.46 -3.75 18.46
N GLU A 118 9.53 -2.96 18.40
CA GLU A 118 10.11 -2.26 19.55
C GLU A 118 10.31 -0.77 19.24
N LYS A 119 10.26 0.07 20.28
CA LYS A 119 10.65 1.48 20.21
C LYS A 119 12.08 1.63 20.73
N ARG A 120 12.97 2.16 19.90
CA ARG A 120 14.36 2.48 20.27
C ARG A 120 14.73 3.87 19.76
N ASP A 121 15.14 4.75 20.67
CA ASP A 121 15.54 6.14 20.38
C ASP A 121 14.60 6.88 19.40
N GLY A 122 13.29 6.90 19.71
CA GLY A 122 12.31 7.60 18.88
C GLY A 122 12.08 7.00 17.49
N GLN A 123 12.59 5.78 17.23
CA GLN A 123 12.36 5.00 16.03
C GLN A 123 11.65 3.69 16.37
N PHE A 124 11.01 3.11 15.35
CA PHE A 124 10.47 1.76 15.41
C PHE A 124 11.44 0.75 14.80
N GLU A 125 11.77 -0.28 15.55
CA GLU A 125 12.42 -1.50 15.09
C GLU A 125 11.31 -2.52 14.80
N LEU A 126 10.88 -2.59 13.53
CA LEU A 126 9.83 -3.50 13.07
C LEU A 126 10.46 -4.61 12.23
N THR A 127 10.30 -5.85 12.66
CA THR A 127 10.88 -7.03 12.02
C THR A 127 9.83 -8.12 11.79
N PHE A 128 10.05 -8.91 10.75
CA PHE A 128 9.20 -10.01 10.33
C PHE A 128 10.08 -11.23 10.03
N GLU A 129 9.81 -12.35 10.67
CA GLU A 129 10.58 -13.59 10.52
C GLU A 129 9.65 -14.75 10.18
N GLY A 130 10.10 -15.66 9.33
CA GLY A 130 9.32 -16.80 8.86
C GLY A 130 9.73 -17.27 7.48
N SER A 131 8.87 -18.05 6.84
CA SER A 131 9.11 -18.53 5.47
C SER A 131 9.16 -17.37 4.48
N TRP A 132 10.04 -17.45 3.49
CA TRP A 132 10.26 -16.37 2.54
C TRP A 132 8.99 -15.96 1.77
N PRO A 133 8.17 -16.89 1.23
CA PRO A 133 6.92 -16.52 0.56
C PRO A 133 5.96 -15.70 1.44
N GLU A 134 5.90 -16.00 2.74
CA GLU A 134 5.02 -15.31 3.68
C GLU A 134 5.57 -13.94 4.07
N VAL A 135 6.83 -13.90 4.52
CA VAL A 135 7.46 -12.68 5.05
C VAL A 135 7.60 -11.61 3.99
N MET A 136 7.88 -11.97 2.73
CA MET A 136 8.09 -10.97 1.68
C MET A 136 6.85 -10.11 1.37
N LEU A 137 5.66 -10.61 1.73
CA LEU A 137 4.38 -9.92 1.52
C LEU A 137 4.12 -8.85 2.58
N TRP A 138 4.91 -8.79 3.66
CA TRP A 138 4.86 -7.70 4.63
C TRP A 138 5.38 -6.35 4.12
N GLU A 139 6.31 -6.34 3.16
CA GLU A 139 7.04 -5.12 2.78
C GLU A 139 6.12 -3.95 2.42
N ILE A 140 5.14 -4.17 1.52
CA ILE A 140 4.30 -3.09 1.02
C ILE A 140 3.23 -2.67 2.04
N PRO A 141 2.47 -3.61 2.67
CA PRO A 141 1.51 -3.27 3.71
C PRO A 141 2.14 -2.53 4.90
N ALA A 142 3.29 -2.99 5.41
CA ALA A 142 3.96 -2.35 6.53
C ALA A 142 4.38 -0.90 6.21
N LEU A 143 4.92 -0.67 5.01
CA LEU A 143 5.30 0.67 4.56
C LEU A 143 4.06 1.57 4.33
N ALA A 144 3.00 1.04 3.75
CA ALA A 144 1.75 1.77 3.54
C ALA A 144 1.11 2.20 4.87
N VAL A 145 1.08 1.30 5.87
CA VAL A 145 0.62 1.59 7.24
C VAL A 145 1.41 2.73 7.85
N LEU A 146 2.74 2.64 7.89
CA LEU A 146 3.58 3.69 8.49
C LEU A 146 3.43 5.04 7.79
N MET A 147 3.33 5.03 6.46
CA MET A 147 3.23 6.25 5.67
C MET A 147 1.87 6.94 5.84
N GLU A 148 0.78 6.17 5.93
CA GLU A 148 -0.54 6.73 6.17
C GLU A 148 -0.71 7.16 7.63
N LEU A 149 -0.21 6.39 8.62
CA LEU A 149 -0.19 6.81 10.03
C LEU A 149 0.58 8.11 10.23
N ARG A 150 1.75 8.25 9.61
CA ARG A 150 2.50 9.52 9.60
C ARG A 150 1.66 10.65 9.02
N SER A 151 0.94 10.39 7.92
CA SER A 151 0.10 11.39 7.28
C SER A 151 -1.08 11.79 8.18
N ARG A 152 -1.72 10.83 8.85
CA ARG A 152 -2.78 11.07 9.85
C ARG A 152 -2.26 11.91 11.02
N ALA A 153 -1.09 11.57 11.57
CA ALA A 153 -0.48 12.31 12.67
C ALA A 153 -0.16 13.77 12.29
N VAL A 154 0.43 14.00 11.11
CA VAL A 154 0.76 15.36 10.63
C VAL A 154 -0.48 16.20 10.35
N LEU A 155 -1.59 15.57 9.98
CA LEU A 155 -2.86 16.24 9.67
C LEU A 155 -3.81 16.34 10.88
N HIS A 156 -3.43 15.78 12.04
CA HIS A 156 -4.31 15.61 13.21
C HIS A 156 -4.92 16.92 13.71
N ASP A 157 -4.11 17.98 13.73
CA ASP A 157 -4.48 19.28 14.31
C ASP A 157 -5.20 20.19 13.32
N LEU A 158 -5.31 19.78 12.04
CA LEU A 158 -6.01 20.57 11.03
C LEU A 158 -7.52 20.47 11.19
N GLY A 159 -8.20 21.61 11.15
CA GLY A 159 -9.65 21.68 11.08
C GLY A 159 -10.20 21.14 9.75
N ARG A 160 -11.49 20.78 9.74
CA ARG A 160 -12.17 20.24 8.54
C ARG A 160 -11.99 21.12 7.30
N PHE A 161 -12.12 22.44 7.45
CA PHE A 161 -11.97 23.37 6.33
C PHE A 161 -10.52 23.45 5.83
N GLU A 162 -9.55 23.40 6.74
CA GLU A 162 -8.12 23.38 6.37
C GLU A 162 -7.76 22.11 5.60
N LEU A 163 -8.31 20.96 6.00
CA LEU A 163 -8.18 19.70 5.25
C LEU A 163 -8.77 19.82 3.84
N GLN A 164 -9.97 20.40 3.70
CA GLN A 164 -10.58 20.64 2.38
C GLN A 164 -9.69 21.49 1.48
N VAL A 165 -9.15 22.60 2.01
CA VAL A 165 -8.23 23.49 1.29
C VAL A 165 -6.93 22.74 0.92
N LEU A 166 -6.38 21.94 1.84
CA LEU A 166 -5.15 21.17 1.61
C LEU A 166 -5.34 20.18 0.46
N TYR A 167 -6.39 19.38 0.50
CA TYR A 167 -6.66 18.39 -0.55
C TYR A 167 -7.01 19.05 -1.87
N ALA A 168 -7.81 20.13 -1.89
CA ALA A 168 -8.09 20.88 -3.11
C ALA A 168 -6.79 21.38 -3.77
N ARG A 169 -5.87 21.97 -3.00
CA ARG A 169 -4.55 22.38 -3.50
C ARG A 169 -3.71 21.20 -4.01
N GLY A 170 -3.77 20.06 -3.31
CA GLY A 170 -3.12 18.82 -3.74
C GLY A 170 -3.64 18.34 -5.10
N MET A 171 -4.96 18.34 -5.27
CA MET A 171 -5.65 17.94 -6.50
C MET A 171 -5.26 18.85 -7.67
N THR A 172 -5.28 20.18 -7.47
CA THR A 172 -4.84 21.15 -8.49
C THR A 172 -3.39 20.91 -8.91
N ARG A 173 -2.48 20.74 -7.94
CA ARG A 173 -1.06 20.47 -8.23
C ARG A 173 -0.84 19.18 -9.01
N LEU A 174 -1.61 18.13 -8.75
CA LEU A 174 -1.54 16.91 -9.54
C LEU A 174 -2.03 17.16 -10.98
N TRP A 175 -3.17 17.84 -11.12
CA TRP A 175 -3.75 18.12 -12.42
C TRP A 175 -2.83 18.95 -13.31
N GLU A 176 -2.19 19.99 -12.77
CA GLU A 176 -1.18 20.78 -13.51
C GLU A 176 -0.02 19.91 -14.02
N LYS A 177 0.42 18.90 -13.24
CA LYS A 177 1.44 17.95 -13.69
C LYS A 177 0.91 17.07 -14.81
N ILE A 178 -0.33 16.60 -14.72
CA ILE A 178 -0.98 15.80 -15.76
C ILE A 178 -1.08 16.61 -17.07
N GLU A 179 -1.49 17.87 -17.02
CA GLU A 179 -1.56 18.75 -18.19
C GLU A 179 -0.20 18.93 -18.86
N ARG A 180 0.86 19.06 -18.07
CA ARG A 180 2.25 19.12 -18.57
C ARG A 180 2.65 17.81 -19.24
N LEU A 181 2.40 16.67 -18.59
CA LEU A 181 2.73 15.34 -19.10
C LEU A 181 1.95 15.01 -20.38
N ARG A 182 0.71 15.47 -20.50
CA ARG A 182 -0.14 15.28 -21.69
C ARG A 182 0.51 15.85 -22.96
N ARG A 183 1.35 16.88 -22.85
CA ARG A 183 2.03 17.52 -23.99
C ARG A 183 3.27 16.76 -24.49
N ILE A 184 3.73 15.73 -23.78
CA ILE A 184 4.92 14.97 -24.15
C ILE A 184 4.52 13.83 -25.08
N ASP A 185 4.95 13.88 -26.34
CA ASP A 185 4.66 12.84 -27.32
C ASP A 185 5.37 11.52 -26.99
N GLY A 186 4.69 10.40 -27.25
CA GLY A 186 5.22 9.06 -26.97
C GLY A 186 5.30 8.67 -25.48
N LEU A 187 4.94 9.55 -24.54
CA LEU A 187 5.01 9.26 -23.11
C LEU A 187 4.21 8.01 -22.73
N LYS A 188 4.83 7.16 -21.90
CA LYS A 188 4.19 6.03 -21.21
C LYS A 188 4.59 6.07 -19.73
N ILE A 189 3.61 6.13 -18.84
CA ILE A 189 3.83 6.24 -17.39
C ILE A 189 2.87 5.33 -16.62
N ALA A 190 3.36 4.71 -15.55
CA ALA A 190 2.59 3.90 -14.62
C ALA A 190 2.67 4.48 -13.20
N ASP A 191 1.65 4.23 -12.38
CA ASP A 191 1.74 4.47 -10.93
C ASP A 191 2.54 3.36 -10.24
N PHE A 192 3.48 3.76 -9.38
CA PHE A 192 4.33 2.89 -8.55
C PHE A 192 4.40 3.46 -7.11
N GLY A 193 3.32 4.11 -6.67
CA GLY A 193 3.26 4.91 -5.45
C GLY A 193 2.96 4.16 -4.16
N THR A 194 2.50 2.90 -4.23
CA THR A 194 1.82 2.18 -3.13
C THR A 194 2.56 2.26 -1.79
N ARG A 195 3.84 1.86 -1.75
CA ARG A 195 4.63 1.80 -0.51
C ARG A 195 4.90 3.15 0.18
N ARG A 196 4.69 4.27 -0.52
CA ARG A 196 4.95 5.64 -0.01
C ARG A 196 3.75 6.57 -0.22
N ARG A 197 2.57 6.01 -0.43
CA ARG A 197 1.35 6.78 -0.62
C ARG A 197 1.05 7.63 0.62
N HIS A 198 0.48 8.80 0.39
CA HIS A 198 -0.05 9.65 1.46
C HIS A 198 -1.20 8.95 2.22
N GLY A 199 -2.05 8.26 1.47
CA GLY A 199 -3.04 7.35 1.99
C GLY A 199 -3.72 6.61 0.84
N PHE A 200 -4.45 5.54 1.16
CA PHE A 200 -5.13 4.71 0.15
C PHE A 200 -6.03 5.55 -0.77
N LEU A 201 -6.93 6.35 -0.18
CA LEU A 201 -7.89 7.18 -0.94
C LEU A 201 -7.19 8.26 -1.80
N TRP A 202 -6.04 8.77 -1.34
CA TRP A 202 -5.26 9.72 -2.12
C TRP A 202 -4.61 9.08 -3.33
N GLN A 203 -4.05 7.87 -3.18
CA GLN A 203 -3.49 7.12 -4.32
C GLN A 203 -4.59 6.77 -5.33
N ASP A 204 -5.73 6.25 -4.86
CA ASP A 204 -6.88 5.92 -5.70
C ASP A 204 -7.34 7.12 -6.53
N TRP A 205 -7.49 8.29 -5.89
CA TRP A 205 -7.83 9.53 -6.59
C TRP A 205 -6.75 9.94 -7.61
N CYS A 206 -5.46 9.84 -7.26
CA CYS A 206 -4.38 10.16 -8.19
C CYS A 206 -4.39 9.26 -9.43
N VAL A 207 -4.61 7.95 -9.24
CA VAL A 207 -4.66 6.97 -10.33
C VAL A 207 -5.84 7.26 -11.25
N GLN A 208 -7.03 7.55 -10.71
CA GLN A 208 -8.20 7.94 -11.50
C GLN A 208 -7.93 9.22 -12.30
N ALA A 209 -7.36 10.25 -11.68
CA ALA A 209 -7.01 11.49 -12.36
C ALA A 209 -5.97 11.28 -13.48
N MET A 210 -4.96 10.43 -13.25
CA MET A 210 -3.98 10.06 -14.26
C MET A 210 -4.61 9.28 -15.42
N GLN A 211 -5.52 8.35 -15.13
CA GLN A 211 -6.24 7.58 -16.14
C GLN A 211 -7.08 8.50 -17.04
N GLU A 212 -7.90 9.38 -16.45
CA GLU A 212 -8.73 10.33 -17.20
C GLU A 212 -7.87 11.35 -17.96
N GLY A 213 -6.85 11.88 -17.31
CA GLY A 213 -6.10 13.00 -17.84
C GLY A 213 -4.99 12.63 -18.83
N LEU A 214 -4.45 11.40 -18.79
CA LEU A 214 -3.39 10.95 -19.69
C LEU A 214 -3.88 9.93 -20.73
N GLY A 215 -5.04 9.31 -20.53
CA GLY A 215 -5.59 8.29 -21.43
C GLY A 215 -4.56 7.20 -21.75
N ALA A 216 -4.31 6.94 -23.03
CA ALA A 216 -3.36 5.92 -23.48
C ALA A 216 -1.89 6.16 -23.09
N LYS A 217 -1.53 7.35 -22.57
CA LYS A 217 -0.20 7.62 -22.00
C LYS A 217 -0.04 7.04 -20.60
N PHE A 218 -1.13 6.80 -19.87
CA PHE A 218 -1.12 6.06 -18.60
C PHE A 218 -1.28 4.57 -18.88
N ILE A 219 -0.27 3.77 -18.55
CA ILE A 219 -0.20 2.35 -18.92
C ILE A 219 -0.65 1.41 -17.79
N GLY A 220 -0.96 1.93 -16.61
CA GLY A 220 -1.47 1.15 -15.49
C GLY A 220 -0.85 1.55 -14.15
N THR A 221 -1.04 0.69 -13.16
CA THR A 221 -0.54 0.84 -11.79
C THR A 221 0.11 -0.47 -11.34
N SER A 222 1.04 -0.38 -10.39
CA SER A 222 1.55 -1.56 -9.69
C SER A 222 0.54 -2.16 -8.72
N ASN A 223 -0.46 -1.40 -8.25
CA ASN A 223 -1.50 -1.87 -7.32
C ASN A 223 -2.59 -2.67 -8.03
#